data_AF-A0AAV0XR56-F1
#
_entry.id   AF-A0AAV0XR56-F1
#
_cell.length_a   1.000
_cell.length_b   1.000
_cell.length_c   1.000
_cell.angle_alpha   90.00
_cell.angle_beta   90.00
_cell.angle_gamma   90.00
#
_symmetry.space_group_name_H-M   'P 1'
#
loop_
_entity.id
_entity.type
_entity.pdbx_description
1 polymer ?
#
loop_
_entity_poly.entity_id
_entity_poly.type
_entity_poly.pdbx_seq_one_letter_code
_entity_poly.pdbx_strand_id
1 'polypeptide(L)'
;MSPLETLGHTPNSLGPLLVHLIVTKLDRNSRREWETITAKEEVAPVEVLIEFLESRFKILEAIETCKNINIRQGAYKFNNHNKQLNEKSSSLVIGNNKGCYICQAPHTIYKCPIFIALPVTERIKRVAEMKLCKVCLRQSTARTEKV
;
A
#
# COMPACT_ATOMS: atom_id res chain seq x y z
N MET A 1 23.25 27.98 -5.98
CA MET A 1 23.46 27.42 -4.63
C MET A 1 22.20 26.70 -4.22
N SER A 2 22.30 25.41 -3.94
CA SER A 2 21.15 24.64 -3.44
C SER A 2 20.89 25.02 -1.96
N PRO A 3 19.65 24.97 -1.46
CA PRO A 3 19.30 25.36 -0.08
C PRO A 3 20.13 24.66 1.02
N LEU A 4 20.71 23.49 0.71
CA LEU A 4 21.52 22.69 1.62
C LEU A 4 22.97 23.17 1.72
N GLU A 5 23.52 23.76 0.64
CA GLU A 5 24.86 24.37 0.64
C GLU A 5 24.91 25.59 1.58
N THR A 6 23.79 26.31 1.69
CA THR A 6 23.63 27.47 2.58
C THR A 6 23.69 27.09 4.06
N LEU A 7 23.44 25.81 4.40
CA LEU A 7 23.48 25.28 5.77
C LEU A 7 24.84 24.65 6.11
N GLY A 8 25.84 24.74 5.24
CA GLY A 8 27.18 24.18 5.47
C GLY A 8 27.26 22.66 5.37
N HIS A 9 26.19 22.00 4.94
CA HIS A 9 26.20 20.56 4.66
C HIS A 9 26.66 20.31 3.23
N THR A 10 27.65 19.44 3.05
CA THR A 10 28.05 18.97 1.72
C THR A 10 26.98 18.00 1.21
N PRO A 11 26.22 18.33 0.14
CA PRO A 11 25.14 17.47 -0.35
C PRO A 11 25.62 16.05 -0.70
N ASN A 12 26.88 15.94 -1.14
CA ASN A 12 27.53 14.68 -1.50
C ASN A 12 27.77 13.74 -0.30
N SER A 13 27.76 14.22 0.94
CA SER A 13 27.96 13.38 2.14
C SER A 13 26.68 12.64 2.57
N LEU A 14 25.52 13.10 2.13
CA LEU A 14 24.23 12.47 2.46
C LEU A 14 23.89 11.28 1.55
N GLY A 15 24.61 11.12 0.43
CA GLY A 15 24.36 10.07 -0.56
C GLY A 15 24.27 8.67 0.06
N PRO A 16 25.27 8.21 0.84
CA PRO A 16 25.22 6.90 1.47
C PRO A 16 24.06 6.70 2.46
N LEU A 17 23.72 7.75 3.22
CA LEU A 17 22.59 7.72 4.16
C LEU A 17 21.25 7.61 3.41
N LEU A 18 21.09 8.36 2.32
CA LEU A 18 19.91 8.32 1.47
C LEU A 18 19.75 6.94 0.82
N VAL A 19 20.83 6.37 0.27
CA VAL A 19 20.83 5.02 -0.28
C VAL A 19 20.40 4.01 0.76
N HIS A 20 21.01 4.02 1.95
CA HIS A 20 20.63 3.11 3.03
C HIS A 20 19.14 3.25 3.39
N LEU A 21 18.67 4.49 3.62
CA LEU A 21 17.28 4.76 4.00
C LEU A 21 16.30 4.24 2.95
N ILE A 22 16.54 4.53 1.67
CA ILE A 22 15.68 4.09 0.57
C ILE A 22 15.68 2.55 0.48
N VAL A 23 16.85 1.92 0.54
CA VAL A 23 16.99 0.45 0.47
C VAL A 23 16.21 -0.24 1.60
N THR A 24 16.15 0.35 2.80
CA THR A 24 15.33 -0.19 3.92
C THR A 24 13.82 -0.19 3.64
N LYS A 25 13.35 0.66 2.71
CA LYS A 25 11.93 0.76 2.32
C LYS A 25 11.57 -0.12 1.13
N LEU A 26 12.56 -0.65 0.41
CA LEU A 26 12.32 -1.60 -0.69
C LEU A 26 11.78 -2.92 -0.15
N ASP A 27 10.89 -3.54 -0.91
CA ASP A 27 10.43 -4.91 -0.64
C ASP A 27 11.58 -5.91 -0.82
N ARG A 28 11.36 -7.12 -0.29
CA ARG A 28 12.40 -8.17 -0.25
C ARG A 28 12.97 -8.52 -1.62
N ASN A 29 12.15 -8.53 -2.67
CA ASN A 29 12.62 -8.92 -4.00
C ASN A 29 13.46 -7.80 -4.60
N SER A 30 12.97 -6.56 -4.51
CA SER A 30 13.68 -5.37 -5.00
C SER A 30 15.03 -5.18 -4.30
N ARG A 31 15.07 -5.38 -2.98
CA ARG A 31 16.30 -5.29 -2.19
C ARG A 31 17.33 -6.34 -2.60
N ARG A 32 16.89 -7.59 -2.80
CA ARG A 32 17.79 -8.69 -3.22
C ARG A 32 18.41 -8.41 -4.59
N GLU A 33 17.62 -7.93 -5.54
CA GLU A 33 18.11 -7.57 -6.87
C GLU A 33 19.09 -6.39 -6.80
N TRP A 34 18.78 -5.37 -6.00
CA TRP A 34 19.68 -4.26 -5.73
C TRP A 34 21.02 -4.74 -5.17
N GLU A 35 21.02 -5.58 -4.14
CA GLU A 35 22.24 -6.16 -3.55
C GLU A 35 23.04 -7.00 -4.56
N THR A 36 22.37 -7.61 -5.55
CA THR A 36 23.07 -8.37 -6.60
C THR A 36 23.82 -7.45 -7.57
N ILE A 37 23.25 -6.27 -7.87
CA ILE A 37 23.84 -5.27 -8.78
C ILE A 37 24.94 -4.48 -8.07
N THR A 38 24.73 -4.18 -6.79
CA THR A 38 25.60 -3.33 -5.97
C THR A 38 26.57 -4.12 -5.09
N ALA A 39 26.84 -5.39 -5.39
CA ALA A 39 27.73 -6.26 -4.61
C ALA A 39 29.22 -5.80 -4.53
N LYS A 40 29.54 -4.57 -4.95
CA LYS A 40 30.88 -3.99 -4.89
C LYS A 40 31.07 -3.28 -3.54
N GLU A 41 32.30 -3.28 -3.04
CA GLU A 41 32.71 -2.81 -1.70
C GLU A 41 32.40 -1.33 -1.41
N GLU A 42 31.92 -0.56 -2.39
CA GLU A 42 31.60 0.86 -2.26
C GLU A 42 30.09 1.11 -2.35
N VAL A 43 29.61 2.03 -1.52
CA VAL A 43 28.20 2.47 -1.55
C VAL A 43 27.93 3.19 -2.87
N ALA A 44 27.03 2.64 -3.68
CA ALA A 44 26.64 3.24 -4.94
C ALA A 44 26.07 4.66 -4.74
N PRO A 45 26.27 5.58 -5.70
CA PRO A 45 25.60 6.88 -5.71
C PRO A 45 24.07 6.74 -5.72
N VAL A 46 23.38 7.77 -5.20
CA VAL A 46 21.91 7.79 -5.14
C VAL A 46 21.29 7.74 -6.53
N GLU A 47 21.97 8.34 -7.52
CA GLU A 47 21.55 8.38 -8.92
C GLU A 47 21.42 6.97 -9.49
N VAL A 48 22.38 6.10 -9.18
CA VAL A 48 22.36 4.68 -9.61
C VAL A 48 21.19 3.93 -8.98
N LEU A 49 20.85 4.25 -7.72
CA LEU A 49 19.68 3.68 -7.06
C LEU A 49 18.38 4.15 -7.72
N ILE A 50 18.28 5.41 -8.11
CA ILE A 50 17.10 5.96 -8.80
C ILE A 50 16.93 5.27 -10.16
N GLU A 51 17.99 5.17 -10.96
CA GLU A 51 17.96 4.48 -12.26
C GLU A 51 17.53 3.01 -12.13
N PHE A 52 18.04 2.31 -11.10
CA PHE A 52 17.60 0.95 -10.78
C PHE A 52 16.09 0.90 -10.50
N LEU A 53 15.56 1.79 -9.65
CA LEU A 53 14.14 1.80 -9.31
C LEU A 53 13.26 2.09 -10.52
N GLU A 54 13.66 3.02 -11.39
CA GLU A 54 12.94 3.31 -12.62
C GLU A 54 12.91 2.12 -13.57
N SER A 55 14.05 1.46 -13.78
CA SER A 55 14.14 0.27 -14.63
C SER A 55 13.23 -0.85 -14.11
N ARG A 56 13.25 -1.07 -12.80
CA ARG A 56 12.43 -2.09 -12.14
C ARG A 56 10.94 -1.77 -12.19
N PHE A 57 10.56 -0.50 -12.04
CA PHE A 57 9.18 -0.06 -12.22
C PHE A 57 8.68 -0.39 -13.64
N LYS A 58 9.44 -0.02 -14.67
CA LYS A 58 9.09 -0.30 -16.09
C LYS A 58 8.91 -1.80 -16.35
N ILE A 59 9.77 -2.64 -15.77
CA ILE A 59 9.66 -4.11 -15.89
C ILE A 59 8.39 -4.62 -15.24
N LEU A 60 8.08 -4.18 -14.01
CA LEU A 60 6.88 -4.62 -13.28
C LEU A 60 5.60 -4.16 -13.98
N GLU A 61 5.59 -2.93 -14.50
CA GLU A 61 4.48 -2.39 -15.28
C GLU A 61 4.24 -3.18 -16.58
N ALA A 62 5.31 -3.54 -17.31
CA ALA A 62 5.21 -4.38 -18.50
C ALA A 62 4.65 -5.79 -18.15
N ILE A 63 5.14 -6.40 -17.06
CA ILE A 63 4.65 -7.70 -16.59
C ILE A 63 3.16 -7.64 -16.22
N GLU A 64 2.73 -6.59 -15.50
CA GLU A 64 1.34 -6.42 -15.12
C GLU A 64 0.44 -6.18 -16.34
N THR A 65 0.92 -5.39 -17.31
CA THR A 65 0.23 -5.17 -18.58
C THR A 65 0.04 -6.48 -19.35
N CYS A 66 1.07 -7.33 -19.45
CA CYS A 66 0.98 -8.65 -20.07
C CYS A 66 0.03 -9.60 -19.32
N LYS A 67 -0.04 -9.54 -17.99
CA LYS A 67 -1.03 -10.30 -17.21
C LYS A 67 -2.44 -9.82 -17.50
N ASN A 68 -2.67 -8.51 -17.58
CA ASN A 68 -3.98 -7.94 -17.88
C ASN A 68 -4.46 -8.26 -19.30
N ILE A 69 -3.56 -8.36 -20.28
CA ILE A 69 -3.90 -8.84 -21.64
C ILE A 69 -4.39 -10.30 -21.58
N ASN A 70 -3.73 -11.16 -20.81
CA ASN A 70 -4.11 -12.57 -20.66
C ASN A 70 -5.40 -12.76 -19.83
N ILE A 71 -5.71 -11.86 -18.90
CA ILE A 71 -6.95 -11.90 -18.10
C ILE A 71 -8.18 -11.50 -18.93
N ARG A 72 -8.03 -10.71 -19.99
CA ARG A 72 -9.17 -10.34 -20.87
C ARG A 72 -9.74 -11.52 -21.67
N GLN A 73 -9.10 -12.70 -21.65
CA GLN A 73 -9.62 -13.93 -22.27
C GLN A 73 -10.12 -14.98 -21.27
N GLY A 74 -10.11 -14.69 -19.96
CA GLY A 74 -10.53 -15.64 -18.93
C GLY A 74 -11.57 -15.03 -18.01
N ALA A 75 -12.79 -15.57 -18.05
CA ALA A 75 -13.89 -15.24 -17.16
C ALA A 75 -13.45 -15.01 -15.70
N TYR A 76 -14.03 -14.00 -15.05
CA TYR A 76 -13.89 -13.69 -13.63
C TYR A 76 -14.02 -14.94 -12.76
N LYS A 77 -12.90 -15.61 -12.46
CA LYS A 77 -12.86 -16.66 -11.44
C LYS A 77 -12.75 -15.97 -10.10
N PHE A 78 -13.84 -15.97 -9.35
CA PHE A 78 -13.83 -15.72 -7.91
C PHE A 78 -12.92 -16.76 -7.26
N ASN A 79 -11.64 -16.42 -7.10
CA ASN A 79 -10.72 -17.27 -6.37
C ASN A 79 -11.00 -17.05 -4.88
N ASN A 80 -11.84 -17.93 -4.32
CA ASN A 80 -12.07 -18.01 -2.89
C ASN A 80 -10.80 -18.54 -2.21
N HIS A 81 -9.78 -17.69 -2.09
CA HIS A 81 -8.62 -17.99 -1.25
C HIS A 81 -9.04 -17.84 0.21
N ASN A 82 -9.52 -18.94 0.80
CA ASN A 82 -9.41 -19.19 2.22
C ASN A 82 -7.91 -19.19 2.59
N LYS A 83 -7.35 -18.00 2.79
CA LYS A 83 -6.02 -17.86 3.37
C LYS A 83 -6.20 -18.09 4.86
N GLN A 84 -5.79 -19.28 5.31
CA GLN A 84 -5.69 -19.62 6.73
C GLN A 84 -5.05 -18.45 7.50
N LEU A 85 -5.78 -17.98 8.50
CA LEU A 85 -5.36 -16.93 9.41
C LEU A 85 -4.13 -17.44 10.18
N ASN A 86 -2.96 -16.87 9.88
CA ASN A 86 -1.79 -17.03 10.72
C ASN A 86 -2.01 -16.15 11.95
N GLU A 87 -2.47 -16.76 13.04
CA GLU A 87 -2.56 -16.16 14.36
C GLU A 87 -1.18 -15.69 14.83
N LYS A 88 -0.87 -14.40 14.66
CA LYS A 88 0.24 -13.76 15.38
C LYS A 88 -0.15 -12.34 15.76
N SER A 89 -0.26 -12.13 17.08
CA SER A 89 -0.34 -10.87 17.84
C SER A 89 -1.72 -10.59 18.44
N SER A 90 -1.99 -11.17 19.60
CA SER A 90 -2.99 -10.66 20.54
C SER A 90 -2.44 -9.39 21.22
N SER A 91 -2.58 -8.24 20.56
CA SER A 91 -2.62 -6.99 21.31
C SER A 91 -4.00 -6.88 21.96
N LEU A 92 -4.04 -6.46 23.22
CA LEU A 92 -5.27 -6.16 23.98
C LEU A 92 -5.98 -4.95 23.38
N VAL A 93 -6.48 -5.08 22.15
CA VAL A 93 -7.42 -4.13 21.60
C VAL A 93 -8.75 -4.48 22.24
N ILE A 94 -9.25 -3.61 23.12
CA ILE A 94 -10.66 -3.55 23.46
C ILE A 94 -11.39 -3.18 22.16
N GLY A 95 -11.60 -4.19 21.32
CA GLY A 95 -12.16 -4.04 19.99
C GLY A 95 -13.65 -3.94 20.15
N ASN A 96 -14.19 -2.72 19.99
CA ASN A 96 -15.55 -2.57 19.51
C ASN A 96 -15.59 -3.16 18.09
N ASN A 97 -15.64 -4.49 17.98
CA ASN A 97 -15.68 -5.22 16.74
C ASN A 97 -17.07 -5.05 16.14
N LYS A 98 -17.36 -3.83 15.69
CA LYS A 98 -18.57 -3.52 14.94
C LYS A 98 -18.45 -4.34 13.67
N GLY A 99 -19.29 -5.37 13.54
CA GLY A 99 -19.39 -6.18 12.33
C GLY A 99 -19.70 -5.32 11.10
N CYS A 100 -19.78 -5.95 9.94
CA CYS A 100 -20.05 -5.23 8.71
C CYS A 100 -21.30 -4.34 8.83
N TYR A 101 -21.17 -3.05 8.49
CA TYR A 101 -22.29 -2.11 8.55
C TYR A 101 -23.50 -2.51 7.66
N ILE A 102 -23.30 -3.41 6.68
CA ILE A 102 -24.33 -3.86 5.75
C ILE A 102 -24.99 -5.17 6.19
N CYS A 103 -24.19 -6.18 6.58
CA CYS A 103 -24.69 -7.54 6.85
C CYS A 103 -24.38 -8.05 8.26
N GLN A 104 -23.77 -7.23 9.11
CA GLN A 104 -23.37 -7.52 10.49
C GLN A 104 -22.42 -8.72 10.68
N ALA A 105 -22.00 -9.38 9.60
CA ALA A 105 -21.02 -10.46 9.63
C ALA A 105 -19.62 -9.95 10.02
N PRO A 106 -18.71 -10.82 10.52
CA PRO A 106 -17.39 -10.44 11.05
C PRO A 106 -16.38 -10.13 9.93
N HIS A 107 -16.66 -9.10 9.14
CA HIS A 107 -15.76 -8.56 8.14
C HIS A 107 -15.97 -7.05 7.96
N THR A 108 -14.99 -6.37 7.38
CA THR A 108 -15.11 -4.96 6.99
C THR A 108 -16.05 -4.78 5.80
N ILE A 109 -16.64 -3.59 5.66
CA ILE A 109 -17.60 -3.28 4.58
C ILE A 109 -17.01 -3.45 3.16
N TYR A 110 -15.73 -3.15 2.96
CA TYR A 110 -15.06 -3.30 1.67
C TYR A 110 -14.84 -4.76 1.24
N LYS A 111 -15.06 -5.73 2.15
CA LYS A 111 -15.07 -7.17 1.85
C LYS A 111 -16.49 -7.75 1.80
N CYS A 112 -17.52 -6.92 1.96
CA CYS A 112 -18.90 -7.38 2.02
C CYS A 112 -19.40 -7.75 0.63
N PRO A 113 -19.82 -9.01 0.38
CA PRO A 113 -20.32 -9.41 -0.94
C PRO A 113 -21.58 -8.64 -1.33
N ILE A 114 -22.46 -8.35 -0.37
CA ILE A 114 -23.68 -7.57 -0.60
C ILE A 114 -23.33 -6.14 -1.01
N PHE A 115 -22.37 -5.50 -0.34
CA PHE A 115 -21.97 -4.13 -0.67
C PHE A 115 -21.30 -4.04 -2.04
N ILE A 116 -20.42 -4.99 -2.38
CA ILE A 116 -19.69 -5.02 -3.64
C ILE A 116 -20.63 -5.28 -4.83
N ALA A 117 -21.70 -6.07 -4.61
CA ALA A 117 -22.72 -6.35 -5.62
C ALA A 117 -23.61 -5.14 -5.96
N LEU A 118 -23.64 -4.09 -5.12
CA LEU A 118 -24.44 -2.89 -5.38
C LEU A 118 -23.80 -1.99 -6.46
N PRO A 119 -24.61 -1.33 -7.31
CA PRO A 119 -24.11 -0.32 -8.24
C PRO A 119 -23.47 0.84 -7.48
N VAL A 120 -22.53 1.55 -8.12
CA VAL A 120 -21.73 2.62 -7.49
C VAL A 120 -22.61 3.69 -6.85
N THR A 121 -23.70 4.07 -7.51
CA THR A 121 -24.68 5.05 -7.01
C THR A 121 -25.30 4.62 -5.69
N GLU A 122 -25.75 3.37 -5.61
CA GLU A 122 -26.29 2.77 -4.38
C GLU A 122 -25.24 2.66 -3.29
N ARG A 123 -23.99 2.31 -3.62
CA ARG A 123 -22.89 2.27 -2.63
C ARG A 123 -22.67 3.64 -1.98
N ILE A 124 -22.64 4.72 -2.78
CA ILE A 124 -22.45 6.09 -2.27
C ILE A 124 -23.63 6.49 -1.38
N LYS A 125 -24.86 6.20 -1.82
CA LYS A 125 -26.08 6.49 -1.07
C LYS A 125 -26.07 5.80 0.30
N ARG A 126 -25.76 4.51 0.34
CA ARG A 126 -25.73 3.70 1.57
C ARG A 126 -24.63 4.16 2.53
N VAL A 127 -23.46 4.53 2.01
CA VAL A 127 -22.35 5.10 2.81
C VAL A 127 -22.77 6.43 3.46
N ALA A 128 -23.52 7.27 2.73
CA ALA A 128 -24.06 8.53 3.27
C ALA A 128 -25.15 8.29 4.32
N GLU A 129 -26.08 7.37 4.08
CA GLU A 129 -27.16 6.98 5.02
C GLU A 129 -26.60 6.48 6.36
N MET A 130 -25.55 5.65 6.31
CA MET A 130 -24.87 5.12 7.49
C MET A 130 -23.87 6.10 8.12
N LYS A 131 -23.72 7.32 7.56
CA LYS A 131 -22.78 8.36 8.03
C LYS A 131 -21.33 7.86 8.10
N LEU A 132 -20.93 7.03 7.13
CA LEU A 132 -19.56 6.54 7.00
C LEU A 132 -18.72 7.53 6.18
N CYS A 133 -17.42 7.58 6.45
CA CYS A 133 -16.48 8.32 5.60
C CYS A 133 -16.48 7.72 4.18
N LYS A 134 -16.62 8.57 3.15
CA LYS A 134 -16.65 8.14 1.73
C LYS A 134 -15.36 7.49 1.25
N VAL A 135 -14.23 7.78 1.90
CA VAL A 135 -12.92 7.23 1.57
C VAL A 135 -12.64 6.00 2.43
N CYS A 136 -12.70 6.17 3.76
CA CYS A 136 -12.26 5.14 4.70
C CYS A 136 -13.34 4.08 4.99
N LEU A 137 -14.61 4.35 4.64
CA LEU A 137 -15.79 3.51 4.89
C LEU A 137 -15.95 3.09 6.36
N ARG A 138 -15.52 3.97 7.27
CA ARG A 138 -15.62 3.82 8.73
C ARG A 138 -16.51 4.90 9.31
N GLN A 139 -17.10 4.63 10.48
CA GLN A 139 -17.79 5.66 11.24
C GLN A 139 -16.79 6.77 11.61
N SER A 140 -17.15 8.02 11.33
CA SER A 140 -16.37 9.15 11.85
C SER A 140 -16.61 9.25 13.36
N THR A 141 -15.58 9.00 14.17
CA THR A 141 -15.56 9.43 15.57
C THR A 141 -15.11 10.88 15.58
N ALA A 142 -15.98 11.81 15.18
CA ALA A 142 -15.73 13.21 15.45
C ALA A 142 -15.67 13.36 16.98
N ARG A 143 -14.48 13.66 17.50
CA ARG A 143 -14.31 14.12 18.88
C ARG A 143 -15.08 15.44 18.94
N THR A 144 -16.26 15.44 19.55
CA THR A 144 -16.98 16.67 19.85
C THR A 144 -16.21 17.40 20.93
N GLU A 145 -15.20 18.18 20.54
CA GLU A 145 -14.73 19.30 21.35
C GLU A 145 -15.80 20.38 21.26
N LYS A 146 -16.63 20.45 22.31
CA LYS A 146 -17.43 21.63 22.62
C LYS A 146 -16.45 22.76 22.93
N VAL A 147 -16.53 23.85 22.19
CA VAL A 147 -16.12 25.19 22.65
C VAL A 147 -17.36 25.87 23.21
#